data_AF-A0A5K0ZJP0-F1
#
_entry.id   AF-A0A5K0ZJP0-F1
#
_cell.length_a   1.000
_cell.length_b   1.000
_cell.length_c   1.000
_cell.angle_alpha   90.00
_cell.angle_beta   90.00
_cell.angle_gamma   90.00
#
_symmetry.space_group_name_H-M   'P 1'
#
loop_
_entity.id
_entity.type
_entity.pdbx_description
1 polymer ?
#
loop_
_entity_poly.entity_id
_entity_poly.type
_entity_poly.pdbx_seq_one_letter_code
_entity_poly.pdbx_strand_id
1 'polypeptide(L)' 'FRPRILIDVSRIDITTTILGFKISMPIMVAPTAMQKMAHPD' A
#
# COMPACT_ATOMS: atom_id res chain seq x y z
N PHE A 1 9.84 -12.42 -10.77
CA PHE A 1 9.25 -13.02 -9.55
C PHE A 1 9.97 -14.34 -9.26
N ARG A 2 10.53 -14.53 -8.06
CA ARG A 2 11.18 -15.79 -7.64
C ARG A 2 10.60 -16.18 -6.27
N PRO A 3 9.65 -17.13 -6.20
CA PRO A 3 9.07 -17.58 -4.95
C PRO A 3 10.14 -18.14 -4.02
N ARG A 4 10.02 -17.86 -2.72
CA ARG A 4 10.79 -18.53 -1.68
C ARG A 4 9.89 -19.59 -1.04
N ILE A 5 10.37 -20.81 -0.95
CA ILE A 5 9.60 -21.96 -0.42
C ILE A 5 9.97 -22.23 1.04
N LEU A 6 9.07 -22.87 1.78
CA LEU A 6 9.26 -23.25 3.19
C LEU A 6 9.53 -22.08 4.15
N ILE A 7 9.05 -20.87 3.84
CA ILE A 7 9.08 -19.71 4.74
C ILE A 7 7.74 -19.64 5.50
N ASP A 8 7.80 -19.38 6.81
CA ASP A 8 6.60 -19.10 7.60
C ASP A 8 5.96 -17.77 7.14
N VAL A 9 4.73 -17.87 6.69
CA VAL A 9 3.89 -16.76 6.20
C VAL A 9 2.62 -16.62 7.01
N SER A 10 2.55 -17.20 8.21
CA SER A 10 1.38 -17.16 9.10
C SER A 10 0.95 -15.75 9.49
N ARG A 11 1.89 -14.79 9.51
CA ARG A 11 1.64 -13.37 9.75
C ARG A 11 2.50 -12.51 8.82
N ILE A 12 1.85 -11.67 8.02
CA ILE A 12 2.52 -10.75 7.10
C ILE A 12 2.17 -9.33 7.53
N ASP A 13 3.19 -8.56 7.92
CA ASP A 13 3.06 -7.14 8.18
C ASP A 13 3.45 -6.38 6.90
N ILE A 14 2.49 -5.64 6.34
CA ILE A 14 2.67 -4.79 5.16
C ILE A 14 2.76 -3.30 5.53
N THR A 15 2.79 -2.97 6.81
CA THR A 15 2.94 -1.57 7.24
C THR A 15 4.34 -1.04 6.90
N THR A 16 4.42 0.25 6.62
CA THR A 16 5.71 0.92 6.35
C THR A 16 5.69 2.35 6.86
N THR A 17 6.85 3.01 6.90
CA THR A 17 6.99 4.40 7.31
C THR A 17 7.52 5.24 6.16
N ILE A 18 6.83 6.33 5.82
CA ILE A 18 7.21 7.26 4.76
C ILE A 18 7.28 8.66 5.35
N LEU A 19 8.42 9.34 5.24
CA LEU A 19 8.65 10.68 5.78
C LEU A 19 8.24 10.85 7.27
N GLY A 20 8.41 9.78 8.07
CA GLY A 20 8.02 9.76 9.48
C GLY A 20 6.56 9.34 9.76
N PHE A 21 5.74 9.15 8.74
CA PHE A 21 4.35 8.70 8.86
C PHE A 21 4.25 7.19 8.71
N LYS A 22 3.66 6.51 9.70
CA LYS A 22 3.35 5.08 9.62
C LYS A 22 2.06 4.88 8.81
N ILE A 23 2.13 4.07 7.76
CA ILE A 23 1.01 3.73 6.87
C ILE A 23 0.75 2.22 6.90
N SER A 24 -0.49 1.83 6.61
CA SER A 24 -0.95 0.43 6.70
C SER A 24 -0.47 -0.47 5.57
N MET A 25 -0.13 0.10 4.41
CA MET A 25 0.35 -0.63 3.23
C MET A 25 1.34 0.22 2.42
N PRO A 26 2.23 -0.38 1.61
CA PRO A 26 3.23 0.37 0.83
C PRO A 26 2.65 0.87 -0.50
N ILE A 27 1.42 1.39 -0.49
CA ILE A 27 0.70 1.86 -1.68
C ILE A 27 0.09 3.23 -1.34
N MET A 28 0.17 4.16 -2.30
CA MET A 28 -0.37 5.51 -2.16
C MET A 28 -1.06 5.94 -3.45
N VAL A 29 -2.04 6.83 -3.34
CA VAL A 29 -2.69 7.45 -4.50
C VAL A 29 -1.84 8.63 -4.96
N ALA A 30 -1.46 8.63 -6.24
CA ALA A 30 -0.78 9.77 -6.83
C ALA A 30 -1.72 10.99 -6.87
N PRO A 31 -1.21 12.22 -6.74
CA PRO A 31 -2.05 13.41 -6.85
C PRO A 31 -2.63 13.50 -8.26
N THR A 32 -3.95 13.60 -8.34
CA THR A 32 -4.72 13.64 -9.61
C THR A 32 -5.82 14.70 -9.51
N ALA A 33 -6.05 15.44 -10.59
CA ALA A 33 -7.14 16.42 -10.65
C ALA A 33 -8.50 15.78 -10.95
N MET A 34 -9.58 16.53 -10.72
CA MET A 34 -10.95 16.24 -11.18
C MET A 34 -11.52 14.86 -10.74
N GLN A 35 -11.16 14.38 -9.55
CA GLN A 35 -11.71 13.14 -8.97
C GLN A 35 -13.25 13.13 -8.91
N LYS A 36 -13.88 14.31 -8.80
CA LYS A 36 -15.34 14.45 -8.85
C LYS A 36 -16.01 14.04 -10.16
N MET A 37 -15.26 13.90 -11.25
CA MET A 37 -15.78 13.34 -12.50
C MET A 37 -15.90 11.81 -12.44
N ALA A 38 -15.09 11.16 -11.60
CA ALA A 38 -15.13 9.71 -11.41
C ALA A 38 -16.19 9.29 -10.37
N HIS A 39 -16.35 10.07 -9.30
CA HIS A 39 -17.42 9.89 -8.31
C HIS A 39 -17.78 11.26 -7.72
N PRO A 40 -19.07 11.60 -7.53
CA PRO A 40 -19.46 12.89 -6.92
C PRO A 40 -18.97 13.11 -5.48
N ASP A 41 -18.45 12.07 -4.81
CA ASP A 41 -18.01 12.05 -3.41
C ASP A 41 -16.48 11.87 -3.35
#